data_AF-A0A221SXF8-F1
#
_entry.id   AF-A0A221SXF8-F1
#
_cell.length_a   1.000
_cell.length_b   1.000
_cell.length_c   1.000
_cell.angle_alpha   90.00
_cell.angle_beta   90.00
_cell.angle_gamma   90.00
#
_symmetry.space_group_name_H-M   'P 1'
#
loop_
_entity.id
_entity.type
_entity.pdbx_description
1 polymer ?
#
loop_
_entity_poly.entity_id
_entity_poly.type
_entity_poly.pdbx_seq_one_letter_code
_entity_poly.pdbx_strand_id
1 'polypeptide(L)'
;MKAQSSGLTLIEILVALAIFAVVAAAVLAMFPTIFKVNGQTRADQAVTIGAKQFMEQARAAMDTVTEFDSVTAATSLPAAPEAAKVNNYSCVRALNSQPDPSIAAGQIKRVTLTCTHSTYAQQVFTLDLGRPL
;
A
#
# COMPACT_ATOMS: atom_id res chain seq x y z
N MET A 1 -13.10 -63.89 19.39
CA MET A 1 -13.79 -62.59 19.59
C MET A 1 -14.02 -61.99 18.21
N LYS A 2 -15.25 -62.03 17.69
CA LYS A 2 -15.58 -61.45 16.37
C LYS A 2 -15.89 -59.97 16.59
N ALA A 3 -15.05 -59.09 16.06
CA ALA A 3 -15.33 -57.67 16.04
C ALA A 3 -16.54 -57.43 15.12
N GLN A 4 -17.67 -56.99 15.67
CA GLN A 4 -18.76 -56.45 14.88
C GLN A 4 -18.30 -55.10 14.31
N SER A 5 -18.05 -55.06 13.01
CA SER A 5 -17.99 -53.81 12.26
C SER A 5 -19.40 -53.25 12.16
N SER A 6 -19.75 -52.31 13.04
CA SER A 6 -20.95 -51.49 12.89
C SER A 6 -20.83 -50.69 11.60
N GLY A 7 -21.55 -51.12 10.56
CA GLY A 7 -21.64 -50.39 9.30
C GLY A 7 -22.44 -49.10 9.49
N LEU A 8 -21.97 -48.03 8.84
CA LEU A 8 -22.68 -46.74 8.78
C LEU A 8 -24.10 -46.95 8.25
N THR A 9 -25.08 -46.39 8.95
CA THR A 9 -26.46 -46.40 8.48
C THR A 9 -26.63 -45.45 7.30
N LEU A 10 -27.59 -45.73 6.40
CA LEU A 10 -27.86 -44.87 5.24
C LEU A 10 -28.23 -43.44 5.65
N ILE A 11 -28.88 -43.29 6.81
CA ILE A 11 -29.21 -41.99 7.42
C ILE A 11 -27.95 -41.24 7.83
N GLU A 12 -26.99 -41.89 8.49
CA GLU A 12 -25.73 -41.24 8.89
C GLU A 12 -24.92 -40.76 7.68
N ILE A 13 -24.92 -41.52 6.57
CA ILE A 13 -24.25 -41.09 5.33
C ILE A 13 -24.93 -39.87 4.73
N LEU A 14 -26.27 -39.81 4.71
CA LEU A 14 -27.01 -38.64 4.21
C LEU A 14 -26.77 -37.39 5.07
N VAL A 15 -26.75 -37.56 6.40
CA VAL A 15 -26.45 -36.46 7.33
C VAL A 15 -25.01 -35.99 7.16
N ALA A 16 -24.04 -36.91 7.05
CA ALA A 16 -22.64 -36.57 6.81
C ALA A 16 -22.45 -35.84 5.48
N LEU A 17 -23.13 -36.26 4.41
CA LEU A 17 -23.11 -35.58 3.12
C LEU A 17 -23.74 -34.19 3.18
N ALA A 18 -24.85 -34.02 3.91
CA ALA A 18 -25.49 -32.73 4.09
C ALA A 18 -24.57 -31.75 4.84
N ILE A 19 -23.97 -32.19 5.96
CA ILE A 19 -23.01 -31.37 6.72
C ILE A 19 -21.80 -31.04 5.85
N PHE A 20 -21.26 -32.03 5.14
CA PHE A 20 -20.11 -31.82 4.25
C PHE A 20 -20.42 -30.79 3.15
N ALA A 21 -21.60 -30.87 2.52
CA ALA A 21 -22.00 -29.93 1.48
C ALA A 21 -22.13 -28.49 2.00
N VAL A 22 -22.70 -28.31 3.19
CA VAL A 22 -22.82 -26.99 3.84
C VAL A 22 -21.44 -26.42 4.16
N VAL A 23 -20.55 -27.22 4.73
CA VAL A 23 -19.17 -26.80 5.04
C VAL A 23 -18.40 -26.49 3.76
N ALA A 24 -18.50 -27.34 2.73
CA ALA A 24 -17.83 -27.13 1.46
C ALA A 24 -18.28 -25.82 0.78
N ALA A 25 -19.59 -25.54 0.78
CA ALA A 25 -20.13 -24.30 0.23
C ALA A 25 -19.62 -23.06 0.98
N ALA A 26 -19.56 -23.11 2.31
CA ALA A 26 -19.04 -22.01 3.13
C ALA A 26 -17.54 -21.73 2.86
N VAL A 27 -16.74 -22.78 2.69
CA VAL A 27 -15.30 -22.65 2.37
C VAL A 27 -15.10 -22.13 0.94
N LEU A 28 -15.87 -22.65 -0.03
CA LEU A 28 -15.85 -22.21 -1.42
C LEU A 28 -16.17 -20.70 -1.56
N ALA A 29 -17.09 -20.20 -0.74
CA ALA A 29 -17.46 -18.78 -0.71
C ALA A 29 -16.34 -17.85 -0.21
N MET A 30 -15.34 -18.34 0.53
CA MET A 30 -14.22 -17.52 1.02
C MET A 30 -13.08 -17.34 0.01
N PHE A 31 -12.95 -18.22 -0.99
CA PHE A 31 -11.84 -18.15 -1.96
C PHE A 31 -11.75 -16.81 -2.71
N PRO A 32 -12.86 -16.24 -3.24
CA PRO A 32 -12.78 -14.96 -3.95
C PRO A 32 -12.22 -13.83 -3.09
N THR A 33 -12.57 -13.81 -1.80
CA THR A 33 -12.09 -12.82 -0.83
C THR A 33 -10.58 -12.92 -0.62
N ILE A 34 -10.06 -14.14 -0.45
CA ILE A 34 -8.62 -14.37 -0.26
C ILE A 34 -7.82 -13.94 -1.50
N PHE A 35 -8.29 -14.28 -2.70
CA PHE A 35 -7.62 -13.87 -3.94
C PHE A 35 -7.63 -12.35 -4.12
N LYS A 36 -8.75 -11.68 -3.80
CA LYS A 36 -8.87 -10.23 -3.89
C LYS A 36 -7.95 -9.51 -2.90
N VAL A 37 -7.90 -9.97 -1.64
CA VAL A 37 -7.05 -9.36 -0.59
C VAL A 37 -5.56 -9.56 -0.90
N ASN A 38 -5.16 -10.72 -1.40
CA ASN A 38 -3.77 -10.98 -1.79
C ASN A 38 -3.33 -10.09 -2.97
N GLY A 39 -4.22 -9.83 -3.93
CA GLY A 39 -3.97 -8.91 -5.03
C GLY A 39 -3.80 -7.46 -4.57
N GLN A 40 -4.69 -6.99 -3.69
CA GLN A 40 -4.61 -5.66 -3.08
C GLN A 40 -3.33 -5.48 -2.26
N THR A 41 -2.98 -6.46 -1.43
CA THR A 41 -1.78 -6.41 -0.58
C THR A 41 -0.50 -6.29 -1.42
N ARG A 42 -0.40 -7.04 -2.53
CA ARG A 42 0.75 -6.93 -3.45
C ARG A 42 0.81 -5.56 -4.12
N ALA A 43 -0.34 -5.03 -4.55
CA ALA A 43 -0.44 -3.71 -5.16
C ALA A 43 0.02 -2.61 -4.18
N ASP A 44 -0.43 -2.69 -2.94
CA ASP A 44 -0.11 -1.73 -1.87
C ASP A 44 1.37 -1.82 -1.47
N GLN A 45 1.95 -3.03 -1.44
CA GLN A 45 3.38 -3.22 -1.20
C GLN A 45 4.23 -2.60 -2.31
N ALA A 46 3.87 -2.82 -3.58
CA ALA A 46 4.62 -2.28 -4.72
C ALA A 46 4.65 -0.74 -4.70
N VAL A 47 3.50 -0.09 -4.48
CA VAL A 47 3.44 1.37 -4.40
C VAL A 47 4.16 1.91 -3.17
N THR A 48 4.08 1.22 -2.03
CA THR A 48 4.78 1.64 -0.80
C THR A 48 6.30 1.56 -0.96
N ILE A 49 6.83 0.51 -1.59
CA ILE A 49 8.27 0.38 -1.85
C ILE A 49 8.74 1.48 -2.81
N GLY A 50 8.00 1.70 -3.90
CA GLY A 50 8.31 2.77 -4.85
C GLY A 50 8.25 4.16 -4.21
N ALA A 51 7.26 4.41 -3.35
CA ALA A 51 7.13 5.65 -2.60
C ALA A 51 8.29 5.85 -1.62
N LYS A 52 8.70 4.81 -0.88
CA LYS A 52 9.87 4.88 0.01
C LYS A 52 11.14 5.24 -0.76
N GLN A 53 11.40 4.56 -1.88
CA GLN A 53 12.57 4.86 -2.71
C GLN A 53 12.54 6.31 -3.22
N PHE A 54 11.37 6.79 -3.65
CA PHE A 54 11.19 8.19 -4.05
C PHE A 54 11.47 9.15 -2.88
N MET A 55 10.95 8.88 -1.67
CA MET A 55 11.14 9.75 -0.51
C MET A 55 12.61 9.83 -0.07
N GLU A 56 13.34 8.72 -0.11
CA GLU A 56 14.78 8.72 0.18
C GLU A 56 15.57 9.53 -0.86
N GLN A 57 15.23 9.41 -2.14
CA GLN A 57 15.84 10.22 -3.19
C GLN A 57 15.45 11.70 -3.07
N ALA A 58 14.21 12.00 -2.68
CA ALA A 58 13.75 13.36 -2.45
C ALA A 58 14.50 14.01 -1.28
N ARG A 59 14.74 13.26 -0.18
CA ARG A 59 15.59 13.73 0.92
C ARG A 59 17.00 14.05 0.43
N ALA A 60 17.66 13.09 -0.23
CA ALA A 60 19.01 13.28 -0.74
C ALA A 60 19.12 14.46 -1.73
N ALA A 61 18.11 14.64 -2.60
CA ALA A 61 18.08 15.77 -3.52
C ALA A 61 17.98 17.10 -2.75
N MET A 62 17.07 17.20 -1.78
CA MET A 62 16.86 18.43 -1.00
C MET A 62 18.03 18.76 -0.06
N ASP A 63 18.78 17.77 0.42
CA ASP A 63 20.00 17.98 1.22
C ASP A 63 21.10 18.70 0.42
N THR A 64 21.15 18.49 -0.90
CA THR A 64 22.15 19.14 -1.77
C THR A 64 21.74 20.54 -2.25
N VAL A 65 20.50 20.96 -2.00
CA VAL A 65 20.03 22.27 -2.45
C VAL A 65 20.62 23.39 -1.58
N THR A 66 21.28 24.34 -2.24
CA THR A 66 21.90 25.51 -1.60
C THR A 66 20.87 26.55 -1.13
N GLU A 67 19.77 26.73 -1.86
CA GLU A 67 18.71 27.68 -1.50
C GLU A 67 17.44 26.97 -1.01
N PHE A 68 17.56 26.17 0.05
CA PHE A 68 16.46 25.36 0.56
C PHE A 68 15.17 26.17 0.76
N ASP A 69 15.26 27.36 1.35
CA ASP A 69 14.11 28.21 1.65
C ASP A 69 13.43 28.80 0.40
N SER A 70 14.17 29.02 -0.70
CA SER A 70 13.63 29.62 -1.94
C SER A 70 12.97 28.59 -2.87
N VAL A 71 13.23 27.28 -2.67
CA VAL A 71 12.64 26.23 -3.50
C VAL A 71 11.13 26.17 -3.29
N THR A 72 10.39 26.42 -4.36
CA THR A 72 8.92 26.35 -4.40
C THR A 72 8.40 25.34 -5.42
N ALA A 73 9.27 24.84 -6.31
CA ALA A 73 8.89 23.93 -7.39
C ALA A 73 9.40 22.51 -7.14
N ALA A 74 8.62 21.51 -7.55
CA ALA A 74 8.98 20.09 -7.50
C ALA A 74 10.04 19.69 -8.56
N THR A 75 10.74 20.65 -9.16
CA THR A 75 11.82 20.43 -10.15
C THR A 75 13.11 19.95 -9.50
N SER A 76 13.35 20.29 -8.23
CA SER A 76 14.45 19.76 -7.43
C SER A 76 14.21 18.33 -6.94
N LEU A 77 12.98 17.82 -7.07
CA LEU A 77 12.62 16.46 -6.69
C LEU A 77 12.88 15.48 -7.82
N PRO A 78 13.21 14.21 -7.49
CA PRO A 78 13.34 13.15 -8.49
C PRO A 78 12.05 12.94 -9.28
N ALA A 79 12.15 12.27 -10.43
CA ALA A 79 10.97 11.87 -11.17
C ALA A 79 10.06 10.97 -10.32
N ALA A 80 8.75 11.10 -10.50
CA ALA A 80 7.81 10.21 -9.82
C ALA A 80 8.00 8.77 -10.33
N PRO A 81 7.74 7.75 -9.48
CA PRO A 81 7.86 6.35 -9.90
C PRO A 81 7.02 6.06 -11.15
N GLU A 82 7.61 5.36 -12.12
CA GLU A 82 6.91 4.94 -13.33
C GLU A 82 5.81 3.94 -13.00
N ALA A 83 4.64 4.09 -13.64
CA ALA A 83 3.46 3.25 -13.37
C ALA A 83 3.78 1.74 -13.47
N ALA A 84 4.63 1.33 -14.43
CA ALA A 84 5.03 -0.07 -14.59
C ALA A 84 5.75 -0.66 -13.35
N LYS A 85 6.41 0.18 -12.55
CA LYS A 85 7.18 -0.25 -11.36
C LYS A 85 6.33 -0.25 -10.08
N VAL A 86 5.21 0.49 -10.08
CA VAL A 86 4.31 0.62 -8.92
C VAL A 86 2.94 0.03 -9.22
N ASN A 87 2.87 -1.09 -9.93
CA ASN A 87 1.62 -1.80 -10.21
C ASN A 87 0.53 -0.93 -10.86
N ASN A 88 0.92 -0.16 -11.88
CA ASN A 88 0.06 0.75 -12.66
C ASN A 88 -0.54 1.92 -11.87
N TYR A 89 -0.03 2.24 -10.68
CA TYR A 89 -0.36 3.49 -10.02
C TYR A 89 0.24 4.68 -10.78
N SER A 90 -0.54 5.73 -10.96
CA SER A 90 -0.07 7.02 -11.47
C SER A 90 0.31 7.90 -10.28
N CYS A 91 1.60 8.20 -10.14
CA CYS A 91 2.10 8.99 -9.02
C CYS A 91 2.43 10.42 -9.45
N VAL A 92 1.93 11.40 -8.70
CA VAL A 92 2.18 12.83 -8.87
C VAL A 92 2.92 13.35 -7.64
N ARG A 93 3.99 14.11 -7.87
CA ARG A 93 4.79 14.73 -6.82
C ARG A 93 4.42 16.20 -6.65
N ALA A 94 4.40 16.66 -5.40
CA ALA A 94 4.22 18.06 -5.05
C ALA A 94 5.23 18.45 -3.97
N LEU A 95 5.66 19.71 -4.01
CA LEU A 95 6.52 20.31 -3.00
C LEU A 95 5.81 21.55 -2.48
N ASN A 96 5.55 21.58 -1.17
CA ASN A 96 4.86 22.69 -0.54
C ASN A 96 5.74 23.23 0.59
N SER A 97 5.80 24.55 0.71
CA SER A 97 6.46 25.20 1.84
C SER A 97 5.45 25.40 2.95
N GLN A 98 5.77 24.94 4.15
CA GLN A 98 5.00 25.18 5.35
C GLN A 98 5.80 26.13 6.26
N PRO A 99 5.22 27.27 6.68
CA PRO A 99 5.86 28.12 7.67
C PRO A 99 5.88 27.38 9.01
N ASP A 100 7.07 27.26 9.62
CA ASP A 100 7.22 26.73 10.97
C ASP A 100 7.41 27.89 11.95
N PRO A 101 6.47 28.16 12.86
CA PRO A 101 6.60 29.23 13.84
C PRO A 101 7.72 28.98 14.87
N SER A 102 8.27 27.77 14.96
CA SER A 102 9.33 27.40 15.91
C SER A 102 10.75 27.71 15.42
N ILE A 103 10.93 28.05 14.14
CA ILE A 103 12.23 28.40 13.55
C ILE A 103 12.17 29.84 13.04
N ALA A 104 12.91 30.75 13.67
CA ALA A 104 12.99 32.15 13.26
C ALA A 104 13.57 32.22 11.83
N ALA A 105 12.70 32.39 10.83
CA ALA A 105 12.96 32.40 9.39
C ALA A 105 13.18 31.05 8.68
N GLY A 106 13.05 29.90 9.35
CA GLY A 106 13.17 28.59 8.69
C GLY A 106 11.86 28.12 8.06
N GLN A 107 11.90 27.61 6.82
CA GLN A 107 10.74 26.95 6.20
C GLN A 107 10.87 25.43 6.30
N ILE A 108 9.77 24.72 6.60
CA ILE A 108 9.70 23.27 6.37
C ILE A 108 9.22 23.04 4.94
N LYS A 109 9.86 22.13 4.21
CA LYS A 109 9.40 21.69 2.89
C LYS A 109 8.71 20.34 3.02
N ARG A 110 7.41 20.31 2.73
CA ARG A 110 6.61 19.10 2.65
C ARG A 110 6.62 18.56 1.23
N VAL A 111 7.26 17.42 1.03
CA VAL A 111 7.17 16.62 -0.19
C VAL A 111 5.96 15.72 -0.08
N THR A 112 5.06 15.77 -1.06
CA THR A 112 3.89 14.89 -1.14
C THR A 112 3.96 14.06 -2.41
N LEU A 113 3.80 12.75 -2.30
CA LEU A 113 3.62 11.82 -3.41
C LEU A 113 2.21 11.25 -3.35
N THR A 114 1.42 11.58 -4.35
CA THR A 114 0.03 11.11 -4.49
C THR A 114 -0.02 10.07 -5.58
N CYS A 115 -0.31 8.82 -5.23
CA CYS A 115 -0.43 7.71 -6.17
C CYS A 115 -1.90 7.28 -6.31
N THR A 116 -2.42 7.34 -7.54
CA THR A 116 -3.80 6.96 -7.87
C THR A 116 -3.84 5.72 -8.74
N HIS A 117 -4.88 4.91 -8.60
CA HIS A 117 -5.12 3.72 -9.40
C HIS A 117 -6.60 3.65 -9.79
N SER A 118 -6.93 3.01 -10.91
CA SER A 118 -8.33 2.91 -11.39
C SER A 118 -9.21 2.01 -10.52
N THR A 119 -8.60 1.02 -9.86
CA THR A 119 -9.29 -0.03 -9.09
C THR A 119 -9.07 0.03 -7.57
N TYR A 120 -8.03 0.75 -7.12
CA TYR A 120 -7.60 0.75 -5.72
C TYR A 120 -7.71 2.15 -5.13
N ALA A 121 -7.70 2.23 -3.80
CA ALA A 121 -7.74 3.51 -3.10
C ALA A 121 -6.49 4.35 -3.41
N GLN A 122 -6.67 5.67 -3.38
CA GLN A 122 -5.57 6.62 -3.49
C GLN A 122 -4.64 6.47 -2.28
N GLN A 123 -3.34 6.44 -2.55
CA GLN A 123 -2.29 6.40 -1.54
C GLN A 123 -1.55 7.74 -1.53
N VAL A 124 -1.39 8.34 -0.35
CA VAL A 124 -0.70 9.63 -0.19
C VAL A 124 0.44 9.45 0.80
N PHE A 125 1.64 9.80 0.35
CA PHE A 125 2.85 9.75 1.15
C PHE A 125 3.39 11.16 1.33
N THR A 126 3.73 11.53 2.56
CA THR A 126 4.27 12.85 2.89
C THR A 126 5.60 12.71 3.60
N LEU A 127 6.55 13.58 3.25
CA LEU A 127 7.84 13.72 3.90
C LEU A 127 8.06 15.20 4.21
N ASP A 128 8.27 15.51 5.48
CA ASP A 128 8.62 16.85 5.92
C ASP A 128 10.14 16.94 6.08
N LEU A 129 10.71 17.94 5.41
CA LEU A 129 12.14 18.21 5.41
C LEU A 129 12.35 19.59 6.04
N GLY A 130 13.20 19.66 7.04
CA GLY A 130 13.67 20.90 7.63
C GLY A 130 15.19 20.87 7.68
N ARG A 131 15.83 22.03 7.49
CA ARG A 131 17.27 22.17 7.63
C ARG A 131 17.57 23.05 8.85
N PRO A 132 18.45 22.63 9.78
CA PRO A 132 18.93 23.53 10.82
C PRO A 132 19.75 24.66 10.18
N LEU A 133 19.50 25.89 10.63
CA LEU A 133 20.23 27.10 10.21
C LEU A 133 21.68 27.08 10.71
#